data_AF-C2Y161-F1
#
_entry.id   AF-C2Y161-F1
#
_cell.length_a   1.000
_cell.length_b   1.000
_cell.length_c   1.000
_cell.angle_alpha   90.00
_cell.angle_beta   90.00
_cell.angle_gamma   90.00
#
_symmetry.space_group_name_H-M   'P 1'
#
loop_
_entity.id
_entity.type
_entity.pdbx_description
1 polymer ?
#
loop_
_entity_poly.entity_id
_entity_poly.type
_entity_poly.pdbx_seq_one_letter_code
_entity_poly.pdbx_strand_id
1 'polypeptide(L)'
;MSTTYAQSNQELEYPSNQNKSFVNEDLFYEQLDKKVYKEYKNATYSVRKKILFKEVQDAEFVFRKKTAVGCRSRVVLQDSFIHPDRQVYFFASFSQNEVEELHKYIVIDAETKRELRGGKSYHHCDNPHKK
;
A
#
# COMPACT_ATOMS: atom_id res chain seq x y z
N MET A 1 16.01 -29.59 26.25
CA MET A 1 15.63 -29.90 24.85
C MET A 1 15.53 -28.57 24.11
N SER A 2 16.61 -28.14 23.47
CA SER A 2 16.66 -26.88 22.74
C SER A 2 16.33 -27.16 21.27
N THR A 3 15.13 -26.75 20.83
CA THR A 3 14.73 -26.82 19.42
C THR A 3 15.39 -25.67 18.67
N THR A 4 16.51 -25.95 18.02
CA THR A 4 17.14 -25.05 17.06
C THR A 4 16.32 -25.11 15.77
N TYR A 5 15.48 -24.11 15.53
CA TYR A 5 14.81 -23.97 14.24
C TYR A 5 15.85 -23.66 13.17
N ALA A 6 15.92 -24.50 12.13
CA ALA A 6 16.74 -24.27 10.96
C ALA A 6 16.25 -22.99 10.26
N GLN A 7 17.01 -21.90 10.41
CA GLN A 7 16.76 -20.66 9.70
C GLN A 7 17.19 -20.88 8.25
N SER A 8 16.21 -21.04 7.35
CA SER A 8 16.48 -21.11 5.92
C SER A 8 17.18 -19.82 5.49
N ASN A 9 18.43 -19.92 5.01
CA ASN A 9 19.17 -18.83 4.39
C ASN A 9 18.59 -18.50 2.99
N GLN A 10 17.31 -18.10 2.92
CA GLN A 10 16.86 -17.34 1.76
C GLN A 10 17.39 -15.92 1.96
N GLU A 11 18.37 -15.54 1.15
CA GLU A 11 18.87 -14.17 1.10
C GLU A 11 17.72 -13.28 0.60
N LEU A 12 17.07 -12.59 1.54
CA LEU A 12 16.00 -11.66 1.23
C LEU A 12 16.61 -10.42 0.58
N GLU A 13 16.10 -10.02 -0.59
CA GLU A 13 16.48 -8.76 -1.23
C GLU A 13 16.18 -7.56 -0.31
N TYR A 14 15.11 -7.67 0.48
CA TYR A 14 14.70 -6.67 1.45
C TYR A 14 14.71 -7.28 2.87
N PRO A 15 15.86 -7.31 3.57
CA PRO A 15 15.96 -7.83 4.93
C PRO A 15 15.26 -6.91 5.94
N SER A 16 15.04 -7.37 7.16
CA SER A 16 14.43 -6.55 8.22
C SER A 16 15.20 -5.25 8.43
N ASN A 17 14.46 -4.14 8.56
CA ASN A 17 15.00 -2.86 8.97
C ASN A 17 14.22 -2.27 10.15
N GLN A 18 13.51 -3.11 10.93
CA GLN A 18 12.66 -2.67 12.03
C GLN A 18 13.39 -1.81 13.08
N ASN A 19 14.68 -2.06 13.29
CA ASN A 19 15.52 -1.31 14.24
C ASN A 19 16.03 0.02 13.68
N LYS A 20 15.81 0.32 12.39
CA LYS A 20 16.18 1.60 11.78
C LYS A 20 15.07 2.61 11.98
N SER A 21 15.43 3.88 12.13
CA SER A 21 14.45 4.97 12.21
C SER A 21 14.29 5.63 10.84
N PHE A 22 13.03 5.88 10.45
CA PHE A 22 12.67 6.60 9.24
C PHE A 22 11.66 7.70 9.57
N VAL A 23 11.66 8.77 8.77
CA VAL A 23 10.72 9.90 8.90
C VAL A 23 9.27 9.43 8.88
N ASN A 24 8.35 10.24 9.41
CA ASN A 24 6.92 9.91 9.35
C ASN A 24 6.39 9.95 7.90
N GLU A 25 5.19 9.43 7.71
CA GLU A 25 4.50 9.28 6.44
C GLU A 25 4.22 10.60 5.72
N ASP A 26 3.94 11.68 6.45
CA ASP A 26 3.64 12.99 5.86
C ASP A 26 4.91 13.67 5.34
N LEU A 27 5.96 13.72 6.14
CA LEU A 27 7.27 14.24 5.73
C LEU A 27 7.83 13.43 4.56
N PHE A 28 7.69 12.10 4.60
CA PHE A 28 8.11 11.27 3.47
C PHE A 28 7.31 11.59 2.21
N TYR A 29 6.00 11.74 2.32
CA TYR A 29 5.17 12.12 1.18
C TYR A 29 5.59 13.46 0.61
N GLU A 30 5.81 14.49 1.44
CA GLU A 30 6.26 15.82 0.99
C GLU A 30 7.56 15.76 0.17
N GLN A 31 8.52 14.92 0.60
CA GLN A 31 9.81 14.73 -0.06
C GLN A 31 9.74 13.82 -1.30
N LEU A 32 8.68 13.03 -1.45
CA LEU A 32 8.53 12.09 -2.55
C LEU A 32 8.38 12.81 -3.90
N ASP A 33 9.11 12.35 -4.91
CA ASP A 33 8.89 12.77 -6.29
C ASP A 33 7.44 12.46 -6.70
N LYS A 34 6.68 13.51 -7.03
CA LYS A 34 5.26 13.41 -7.40
C LYS A 34 5.03 12.69 -8.74
N LYS A 35 6.10 12.37 -9.48
CA LYS A 35 6.06 11.45 -10.62
C LYS A 35 5.89 9.99 -10.18
N VAL A 36 6.41 9.61 -9.00
CA VAL A 36 6.27 8.26 -8.43
C VAL A 36 4.85 8.08 -7.90
N TYR A 37 4.41 9.00 -7.05
CA TYR A 37 3.05 8.97 -6.54
C TYR A 37 2.59 10.37 -6.13
N LYS A 38 1.34 10.67 -6.45
CA LYS A 38 0.66 11.89 -6.07
C LYS A 38 -0.79 11.57 -5.77
N GLU A 39 -1.31 12.00 -4.63
CA GLU A 39 -2.73 11.86 -4.31
C GLU A 39 -3.61 12.58 -5.35
N TYR A 40 -4.86 12.15 -5.50
CA TYR A 40 -5.80 12.89 -6.34
C TYR A 40 -6.06 14.27 -5.74
N LYS A 41 -6.08 15.32 -6.59
CA LYS A 41 -6.28 16.70 -6.14
C LYS A 41 -7.62 16.88 -5.38
N ASN A 42 -8.65 16.18 -5.85
CA ASN A 42 -9.99 16.16 -5.26
C ASN A 42 -10.29 14.78 -4.67
N ALA A 43 -9.34 14.22 -3.91
CA ALA A 43 -9.53 12.93 -3.26
C ALA A 43 -10.66 13.02 -2.23
N THR A 44 -11.62 12.11 -2.33
CA THR A 44 -12.66 11.89 -1.31
C THR A 44 -12.03 11.25 -0.07
N TYR A 45 -11.02 10.39 -0.26
CA TYR A 45 -10.31 9.76 0.83
C TYR A 45 -8.85 9.47 0.46
N SER A 46 -7.92 9.84 1.32
CA SER A 46 -6.50 9.48 1.19
C SER A 46 -5.98 8.90 2.49
N VAL A 47 -5.02 7.98 2.37
CA VAL A 47 -4.36 7.32 3.49
C VAL A 47 -2.86 7.45 3.29
N ARG A 48 -2.18 7.84 4.36
CA ARG A 48 -0.73 7.76 4.47
C ARG A 48 -0.38 6.99 5.73
N LYS A 49 0.50 6.00 5.61
CA LYS A 49 0.92 5.17 6.73
C LYS A 49 2.37 4.74 6.58
N LYS A 50 3.14 4.81 7.67
CA LYS A 50 4.40 4.07 7.83
C LYS A 50 4.12 2.81 8.65
N ILE A 51 4.29 1.65 8.04
CA ILE A 51 3.90 0.34 8.62
C ILE A 51 4.95 -0.72 8.29
N LEU A 52 4.83 -1.90 8.90
CA LEU A 52 5.58 -3.07 8.52
C LEU A 52 4.96 -3.74 7.28
N PHE A 53 5.78 -4.41 6.49
CA PHE A 53 5.35 -5.04 5.25
C PHE A 53 4.24 -6.06 5.47
N LYS A 54 4.29 -6.82 6.57
CA LYS A 54 3.22 -7.75 6.99
C LYS A 54 1.85 -7.09 7.19
N GLU A 55 1.80 -5.78 7.41
CA GLU A 55 0.57 -5.01 7.68
C GLU A 55 -0.02 -4.39 6.41
N VAL A 56 0.69 -4.44 5.28
CA VAL A 56 0.28 -3.82 4.00
C VAL A 56 -1.06 -4.37 3.51
N GLN A 57 -1.27 -5.68 3.62
CA GLN A 57 -2.52 -6.32 3.22
C GLN A 57 -3.71 -5.79 3.99
N ASP A 58 -3.55 -5.63 5.30
CA ASP A 58 -4.61 -5.15 6.17
C ASP A 58 -4.89 -3.67 5.91
N ALA A 59 -3.85 -2.86 5.64
CA ALA A 59 -4.01 -1.48 5.22
C ALA A 59 -4.76 -1.35 3.89
N GLU A 60 -4.40 -2.14 2.87
CA GLU A 60 -5.08 -2.18 1.58
C GLU A 60 -6.54 -2.63 1.73
N PHE A 61 -6.79 -3.67 2.53
CA PHE A 61 -8.14 -4.17 2.80
C PHE A 61 -9.02 -3.11 3.47
N VAL A 62 -8.50 -2.43 4.51
CA VAL A 62 -9.22 -1.34 5.19
C VAL A 62 -9.51 -0.18 4.24
N PHE A 63 -8.53 0.20 3.40
CA PHE A 63 -8.73 1.24 2.40
C PHE A 63 -9.86 0.87 1.43
N ARG A 64 -9.81 -0.32 0.81
CA ARG A 64 -10.84 -0.81 -0.11
C ARG A 64 -12.22 -0.91 0.54
N LYS A 65 -12.30 -1.37 1.80
CA LYS A 65 -13.56 -1.46 2.54
C LYS A 65 -14.19 -0.09 2.76
N LYS A 66 -13.37 0.95 2.97
CA LYS A 66 -13.85 2.32 3.16
C LYS A 66 -14.33 3.00 1.88
N THR A 67 -13.90 2.55 0.70
CA THR A 67 -14.19 3.25 -0.56
C THR A 67 -15.31 2.63 -1.40
N ALA A 68 -15.69 1.36 -1.19
CA ALA A 68 -16.81 0.61 -1.83
C ALA A 68 -16.77 0.57 -3.40
N VAL A 69 -17.33 -0.41 -4.14
CA VAL A 69 -18.35 -1.45 -3.91
C VAL A 69 -17.86 -2.88 -4.23
N GLY A 70 -18.29 -3.86 -3.43
CA GLY A 70 -18.43 -5.28 -3.83
C GLY A 70 -17.31 -6.26 -3.40
N CYS A 71 -17.73 -7.32 -2.68
CA CYS A 71 -16.95 -8.46 -2.17
C CYS A 71 -15.61 -8.73 -2.85
N ARG A 72 -14.50 -8.61 -2.12
CA ARG A 72 -13.21 -9.16 -2.57
C ARG A 72 -12.48 -9.86 -1.44
N SER A 73 -11.98 -11.05 -1.78
CA SER A 73 -11.15 -11.92 -0.95
C SER A 73 -9.90 -11.20 -0.47
N ARG A 74 -9.51 -11.47 0.79
CA ARG A 74 -8.16 -11.16 1.28
C ARG A 74 -7.17 -11.95 0.42
N VAL A 75 -6.49 -11.28 -0.50
CA VAL A 75 -5.37 -11.89 -1.22
C VAL A 75 -4.23 -11.99 -0.22
N VAL A 76 -3.87 -13.20 0.18
CA VAL A 76 -2.67 -13.44 0.97
C VAL A 76 -1.48 -13.18 0.06
N LEU A 77 -0.80 -12.06 0.28
CA LEU A 77 0.49 -11.76 -0.36
C LEU A 77 1.55 -12.58 0.36
N GLN A 78 2.24 -13.42 -0.39
CA GLN A 78 3.41 -14.14 0.09
C GLN A 78 4.58 -13.72 -0.80
N ASP A 79 5.04 -12.48 -0.62
CA ASP A 79 6.23 -11.98 -1.31
C ASP A 79 7.46 -12.55 -0.61
N SER A 80 8.00 -13.63 -1.17
CA SER A 80 9.08 -14.43 -0.56
C SER A 80 10.44 -13.73 -0.48
N PHE A 81 10.55 -12.52 -1.04
CA PHE A 81 11.80 -11.74 -1.11
C PHE A 81 11.81 -10.52 -0.17
N ILE A 82 10.71 -10.25 0.54
CA ILE A 82 10.58 -9.12 1.47
C ILE A 82 10.35 -9.61 2.89
N HIS A 83 11.20 -9.18 3.82
CA HIS A 83 11.04 -9.51 5.24
C HIS A 83 9.73 -8.92 5.79
N PRO A 84 8.93 -9.66 6.58
CA PRO A 84 7.65 -9.17 7.13
C PRO A 84 7.81 -7.90 7.99
N ASP A 85 8.93 -7.77 8.70
CA ASP A 85 9.28 -6.59 9.51
C ASP A 85 10.06 -5.50 8.74
N ARG A 86 9.98 -5.50 7.41
CA ARG A 86 10.46 -4.40 6.58
C ARG A 86 9.51 -3.21 6.73
N GLN A 87 10.03 -2.05 7.15
CA GLN A 87 9.29 -0.80 7.21
C GLN A 87 9.06 -0.26 5.80
N VAL A 88 7.82 0.11 5.52
CA VAL A 88 7.36 0.63 4.23
C VAL A 88 6.39 1.78 4.42
N TYR A 89 6.24 2.61 3.39
CA TYR A 89 5.19 3.61 3.30
C TYR A 89 4.05 3.09 2.42
N PHE A 90 2.85 3.03 2.97
CA PHE A 90 1.63 2.73 2.24
C PHE A 90 0.86 4.03 2.00
N PHE A 91 0.74 4.42 0.74
CA PHE A 91 -0.04 5.58 0.32
C PHE A 91 -1.18 5.15 -0.56
N ALA A 92 -2.39 5.64 -0.29
CA ALA A 92 -3.56 5.35 -1.08
C ALA A 92 -4.43 6.60 -1.26
N SER A 93 -5.12 6.71 -2.38
CA SER A 93 -5.98 7.83 -2.71
C SER A 93 -7.17 7.36 -3.53
N PHE A 94 -8.34 7.83 -3.14
CA PHE A 94 -9.63 7.56 -3.73
C PHE A 94 -10.31 8.87 -4.07
N SER A 95 -10.86 8.96 -5.28
CA SER A 95 -11.69 10.06 -5.72
C SER A 95 -12.93 9.48 -6.38
N GLN A 96 -14.09 10.03 -6.04
CA GLN A 96 -15.37 9.64 -6.61
C GLN A 96 -16.15 10.88 -6.97
N ASN A 97 -16.75 10.88 -8.16
CA ASN A 97 -17.74 11.85 -8.59
C ASN A 97 -18.94 11.11 -9.21
N GLU A 98 -19.89 11.85 -9.77
CA GLU A 98 -21.12 11.27 -10.36
C GLU A 98 -20.86 10.33 -11.54
N VAL A 99 -19.67 10.38 -12.14
CA VAL A 99 -19.33 9.72 -13.41
C VAL A 99 -18.27 8.63 -13.21
N GLU A 100 -17.40 8.75 -12.22
CA GLU A 100 -16.26 7.86 -12.05
C GLU A 100 -15.83 7.68 -10.59
N GLU A 101 -15.24 6.51 -10.36
CA GLU A 101 -14.53 6.11 -9.15
C GLU A 101 -13.09 5.75 -9.51
N LEU A 102 -12.15 6.47 -8.91
CA LEU A 102 -10.72 6.33 -9.11
C LEU A 102 -10.07 5.87 -7.82
N HIS A 103 -9.34 4.76 -7.90
CA HIS A 103 -8.56 4.23 -6.79
C HIS A 103 -7.10 4.09 -7.20
N LYS A 104 -6.19 4.43 -6.30
CA LYS A 104 -4.79 4.05 -6.44
C LYS A 104 -4.12 3.86 -5.08
N TYR A 105 -3.11 3.01 -5.05
CA TYR A 105 -2.20 2.89 -3.93
C TYR A 105 -0.78 2.56 -4.40
N ILE A 106 0.19 2.82 -3.53
CA ILE A 106 1.59 2.46 -3.70
C ILE A 106 2.18 2.02 -2.36
N VAL A 107 3.12 1.09 -2.41
CA VAL A 107 3.95 0.63 -1.30
C VAL A 107 5.40 0.96 -1.65
N ILE A 108 6.06 1.76 -0.83
CA ILE A 108 7.42 2.24 -1.06
C ILE A 108 8.30 1.77 0.09
N ASP A 109 9.45 1.17 -0.22
CA ASP A 109 10.42 0.75 0.79
C ASP A 109 10.96 1.97 1.57
N ALA A 110 10.96 1.89 2.89
CA ALA A 110 11.37 3.04 3.71
C ALA A 110 12.88 3.35 3.61
N GLU A 111 13.70 2.36 3.26
CA GLU A 111 15.16 2.51 3.18
C GLU A 111 15.63 2.87 1.76
N THR A 112 15.31 2.05 0.78
CA THR A 112 15.77 2.21 -0.61
C THR A 112 14.92 3.20 -1.40
N LYS A 113 13.75 3.57 -0.88
CA LYS A 113 12.76 4.45 -1.53
C LYS A 113 12.23 3.90 -2.87
N ARG A 114 12.44 2.61 -3.13
CA ARG A 114 11.93 1.93 -4.32
C ARG A 114 10.46 1.60 -4.16
N GLU A 115 9.72 1.69 -5.25
CA GLU A 115 8.39 1.10 -5.33
C GLU A 115 8.51 -0.41 -5.19
N LEU A 116 7.79 -0.97 -4.21
CA LEU A 116 7.67 -2.40 -4.02
C LEU A 116 6.40 -2.92 -4.69
N ARG A 117 5.35 -2.11 -4.70
CA ARG A 117 4.05 -2.48 -5.26
C ARG A 117 3.21 -1.25 -5.54
N GLY A 118 2.35 -1.34 -6.54
CA GLY A 118 1.34 -0.33 -6.83
C GLY A 118 0.10 -0.94 -7.45
N GLY A 119 -1.02 -0.25 -7.32
CA GLY A 119 -2.27 -0.65 -7.96
C GLY A 119 -3.11 0.58 -8.27
N LYS A 120 -3.80 0.54 -9.41
CA LYS A 120 -4.80 1.54 -9.79
C LYS A 120 -6.04 0.84 -10.33
N SER A 121 -7.21 1.36 -10.03
CA SER A 121 -8.46 0.90 -10.63
C SER A 121 -9.38 2.08 -10.93
N TYR A 122 -10.14 1.91 -12.00
CA TYR A 122 -11.11 2.86 -12.51
C TYR A 122 -12.44 2.14 -12.67
N HIS A 123 -13.50 2.76 -12.17
CA HIS A 123 -14.87 2.33 -12.42
C HIS A 123 -15.68 3.52 -12.95
N HIS A 124 -16.37 3.34 -14.08
CA HIS A 124 -17.33 4.30 -14.59
C HIS A 124 -18.69 4.01 -13.96
N CYS A 125 -19.33 5.02 -13.40
CA CYS A 125 -20.68 4.90 -12.86
C CYS A 125 -21.66 5.12 -14.01
N ASP A 126 -22.15 4.03 -14.63
CA ASP A 126 -23.21 4.13 -15.63
C ASP A 126 -24.44 4.78 -15.01
N ASN A 127 -24.90 5.89 -15.59
CA ASN A 127 -26.07 6.59 -15.09
C ASN A 127 -27.34 5.78 -15.45
N PRO A 128 -28.07 5.21 -14.46
CA PRO A 128 -29.23 4.36 -14.73
C PRO A 128 -30.41 5.12 -15.36
N HIS A 129 -30.34 6.45 -15.48
CA HIS A 129 -31.40 7.30 -15.99
C HIS A 129 -31.21 7.79 -17.44
N LYS A 130 -30.19 7.32 -18.17
CA LYS A 130 -30.09 7.55 -19.62
C LYS A 130 -30.74 6.38 -20.38
N LYS A 131 -32.05 6.49 -20.63
CA LYS A 131 -32.78 5.79 -21.70
C LYS A 131 -33.49 6.81 -22.56
#